data_AF-A0A7G9RGP0-F1
#
_entry.id   AF-A0A7G9RGP0-F1
#
_cell.length_a   1.000
_cell.length_b   1.000
_cell.length_c   1.000
_cell.angle_alpha   90.00
_cell.angle_beta   90.00
_cell.angle_gamma   90.00
#
_symmetry.space_group_name_H-M   'P 1'
#
loop_
_entity.id
_entity.type
_entity.pdbx_description
1 polymer ?
#
loop_
_entity_poly.entity_id
_entity_poly.type
_entity_poly.pdbx_seq_one_letter_code
_entity_poly.pdbx_strand_id
1 'polypeptide(L)'
;MVPCAPETTLGAVTVIAPASISPRRVVPAHIERPEYVDRPAPTPYDGPEVKDADTIERMRVAGRLAAQALQLVGEHVAPGVTTDELDRVGHEFLCDHGAYPSTLGYRGFPKSLCTSVNEVICHGIPDSRVVEDGDIVNVDITAFLGGVHGDTNATFLAGEVDEESRLLVERTEEALRRAIKAVRPGRRLNVLGRVIESYAKRFGYGVVRDFTGHGIGTAFHSGLIVPHYDSPHYDDMIEPGMTFTIEPMLTLGTHEWDMWPDDWTVVTKDKSRSAQFEHTLLVTDSGAEVLTLP
;
A
#
# COMPACT_ATOMS: atom_id res chain seq x y z
N MET A 1 2.86 44.22 18.51
CA MET A 1 3.66 43.20 17.82
C MET A 1 3.12 41.85 18.26
N VAL A 2 2.47 41.14 17.35
CA VAL A 2 1.97 39.78 17.59
C VAL A 2 3.19 38.87 17.68
N PRO A 3 3.38 38.08 18.75
CA PRO A 3 4.51 37.17 18.81
C PRO A 3 4.34 36.13 17.71
N CYS A 4 5.39 35.98 16.90
CA CYS A 4 5.51 34.90 15.91
C CYS A 4 5.37 33.57 16.66
N ALA A 5 4.48 32.69 16.20
CA ALA A 5 4.39 31.33 16.73
C ALA A 5 5.77 30.66 16.55
N PRO A 6 6.21 29.83 17.51
CA PRO A 6 7.44 29.07 17.32
C PRO A 6 7.27 28.18 16.08
N GLU A 7 8.27 28.18 15.20
CA GLU A 7 8.40 27.16 14.16
C GLU A 7 8.39 25.81 14.85
N THR A 8 7.25 25.12 14.77
CA THR A 8 7.17 23.69 15.08
C THR A 8 8.10 23.01 14.09
N THR A 9 9.26 22.63 14.60
CA THR A 9 10.09 21.59 13.98
C THR A 9 9.23 20.33 13.99
N LEU A 10 8.49 20.12 12.90
CA LEU A 10 7.98 18.80 12.52
C LEU A 10 9.16 17.85 12.65
N GLY A 11 8.97 16.73 13.36
CA GLY A 11 10.04 15.88 13.90
C GLY A 11 11.28 15.84 13.00
N ALA A 12 12.45 16.17 13.58
CA ALA A 12 13.70 16.30 12.86
C ALA A 12 14.10 14.95 12.24
N VAL A 13 13.69 14.74 11.01
CA VAL A 13 13.94 13.50 10.27
C VAL A 13 14.71 13.90 9.04
N THR A 14 15.83 13.22 8.82
CA THR A 14 16.65 13.46 7.64
C THR A 14 15.82 13.12 6.42
N VAL A 15 15.60 14.10 5.55
CA VAL A 15 14.96 13.89 4.24
C VAL A 15 15.69 12.75 3.55
N ILE A 16 14.91 11.75 3.12
CA ILE A 16 15.45 10.55 2.52
C ILE A 16 16.06 10.88 1.15
N ALA A 17 17.07 10.09 0.78
CA ALA A 17 17.73 10.18 -0.51
C ALA A 17 17.85 8.78 -1.12
N PRO A 18 17.82 8.66 -2.46
CA PRO A 18 18.05 7.37 -3.12
C PRO A 18 19.41 6.79 -2.75
N ALA A 19 19.46 5.48 -2.50
CA ALA A 19 20.68 4.72 -2.29
C ALA A 19 20.91 3.70 -3.41
N SER A 20 21.91 2.83 -3.27
CA SER A 20 22.26 1.87 -4.32
C SER A 20 21.24 0.72 -4.36
N ILE A 21 20.67 0.48 -5.53
CA ILE A 21 19.73 -0.62 -5.76
C ILE A 21 20.51 -1.89 -6.14
N SER A 22 20.29 -2.99 -5.41
CA SER A 22 20.90 -4.29 -5.74
C SER A 22 20.26 -4.93 -6.99
N PRO A 23 20.95 -5.88 -7.68
CA PRO A 23 20.38 -6.56 -8.84
C PRO A 23 19.03 -7.24 -8.56
N ARG A 24 18.20 -7.37 -9.60
CA ARG A 24 16.91 -8.05 -9.51
C ARG A 24 17.08 -9.49 -9.01
N ARG A 25 16.26 -9.88 -8.02
CA ARG A 25 16.24 -11.24 -7.46
C ARG A 25 15.57 -12.23 -8.40
N VAL A 26 16.04 -13.48 -8.39
CA VAL A 26 15.58 -14.53 -9.30
C VAL A 26 14.41 -15.29 -8.68
N VAL A 27 13.27 -15.28 -9.36
CA VAL A 27 12.13 -16.14 -9.00
C VAL A 27 12.33 -17.54 -9.61
N PRO A 28 12.22 -18.64 -8.83
CA PRO A 28 12.31 -20.00 -9.34
C PRO A 28 11.48 -20.26 -10.60
N ALA A 29 12.02 -21.07 -11.53
CA ALA A 29 11.40 -21.28 -12.84
C ALA A 29 9.99 -21.92 -12.77
N HIS A 30 9.74 -22.73 -11.74
CA HIS A 30 8.48 -23.47 -11.55
C HIS A 30 7.33 -22.61 -11.01
N ILE A 31 7.60 -21.41 -10.50
CA ILE A 31 6.57 -20.50 -9.99
C ILE A 31 5.86 -19.85 -11.18
N GLU A 32 4.53 -19.87 -11.14
CA GLU A 32 3.66 -19.23 -12.13
C GLU A 32 3.91 -17.71 -12.12
N ARG A 33 4.06 -17.11 -13.31
CA ARG A 33 4.32 -15.67 -13.47
C ARG A 33 3.06 -14.98 -13.97
N PRO A 34 2.70 -13.79 -13.45
CA PRO A 34 1.65 -13.00 -14.05
C PRO A 34 2.05 -12.53 -15.45
N GLU A 35 1.07 -12.22 -16.29
CA GLU A 35 1.29 -12.01 -17.72
C GLU A 35 2.19 -10.81 -18.04
N TYR A 36 2.19 -9.80 -17.18
CA TYR A 36 2.87 -8.52 -17.42
C TYR A 36 4.38 -8.56 -17.16
N VAL A 37 4.91 -9.65 -16.59
CA VAL A 37 6.34 -9.71 -16.25
C VAL A 37 7.18 -9.47 -17.50
N ASP A 38 8.05 -8.47 -17.41
CA ASP A 38 8.95 -8.03 -18.49
C ASP A 38 8.24 -7.52 -19.76
N ARG A 39 6.98 -7.07 -19.62
CA ARG A 39 6.24 -6.33 -20.64
C ARG A 39 6.22 -4.82 -20.31
N PRO A 40 6.08 -3.94 -21.31
CA PRO A 40 6.01 -2.49 -21.07
C PRO A 40 4.86 -2.07 -20.15
N ALA A 41 3.74 -2.79 -20.23
CA ALA A 41 2.56 -2.60 -19.38
C ALA A 41 1.75 -3.90 -19.32
N PRO A 42 0.90 -4.06 -18.29
CA PRO A 42 -0.10 -5.12 -18.26
C PRO A 42 -1.09 -5.00 -19.41
N THR A 43 -1.64 -6.13 -19.81
CA THR A 43 -2.80 -6.16 -20.71
C THR A 43 -3.97 -5.46 -20.02
N PRO A 44 -4.65 -4.49 -20.68
CA PRO A 44 -5.82 -3.84 -20.11
C PRO A 44 -6.86 -4.89 -19.71
N TYR A 45 -7.37 -4.78 -18.48
CA TYR A 45 -8.38 -5.70 -17.97
C TYR A 45 -9.76 -5.33 -18.52
N ASP A 46 -10.46 -6.33 -19.06
CA ASP A 46 -11.82 -6.22 -19.59
C ASP A 46 -12.80 -7.20 -18.92
N GLY A 47 -12.35 -7.87 -17.85
CA GLY A 47 -13.16 -8.80 -17.07
C GLY A 47 -14.10 -8.13 -16.06
N PRO A 48 -14.98 -8.90 -15.41
CA PRO A 48 -15.94 -8.37 -14.45
C PRO A 48 -15.28 -8.03 -13.10
N GLU A 49 -15.75 -6.97 -12.45
CA GLU A 49 -15.33 -6.67 -11.06
C GLU A 49 -15.93 -7.65 -10.05
N VAL A 50 -17.13 -8.16 -10.33
CA VAL A 50 -17.74 -9.25 -9.55
C VAL A 50 -17.09 -10.57 -9.91
N LYS A 51 -16.41 -11.20 -8.96
CA LYS A 51 -15.66 -12.44 -9.14
C LYS A 51 -16.54 -13.67 -8.91
N ASP A 52 -16.24 -14.76 -9.61
CA ASP A 52 -16.86 -16.06 -9.35
C ASP A 52 -16.33 -16.69 -8.04
N ALA A 53 -17.04 -17.71 -7.55
CA ALA A 53 -16.72 -18.35 -6.26
C ALA A 53 -15.31 -18.96 -6.24
N ASP A 54 -14.87 -19.57 -7.35
CA ASP A 54 -13.56 -20.21 -7.45
C ASP A 54 -12.41 -19.18 -7.39
N THR A 55 -12.57 -18.06 -8.10
CA THR A 55 -11.64 -16.92 -8.06
C THR A 55 -11.57 -16.35 -6.65
N ILE A 56 -12.71 -16.20 -5.97
CA ILE A 56 -12.77 -15.71 -4.58
C ILE A 56 -12.00 -16.64 -3.62
N GLU A 57 -12.18 -17.96 -3.73
CA GLU A 57 -11.43 -18.90 -2.88
C GLU A 57 -9.92 -18.81 -3.11
N ARG A 58 -9.47 -18.69 -4.37
CA ARG A 58 -8.05 -18.46 -4.66
C ARG A 58 -7.55 -17.14 -4.08
N MET A 59 -8.35 -16.08 -4.15
CA MET A 59 -8.00 -14.77 -3.58
C MET A 59 -7.87 -14.83 -2.05
N ARG A 60 -8.68 -15.63 -1.34
CA ARG A 60 -8.50 -15.88 0.10
C ARG A 60 -7.16 -16.52 0.43
N VAL A 61 -6.66 -17.39 -0.44
CA VAL A 61 -5.35 -18.04 -0.26
C VAL A 61 -4.22 -17.04 -0.54
N ALA A 62 -4.27 -16.34 -1.68
CA ALA A 62 -3.27 -15.34 -2.06
C ALA A 62 -3.21 -14.18 -1.05
N GLY A 63 -4.36 -13.66 -0.62
CA GLY A 63 -4.45 -12.58 0.37
C GLY A 63 -3.88 -12.98 1.74
N ARG A 64 -4.19 -14.19 2.23
CA ARG A 64 -3.61 -14.70 3.48
C ARG A 64 -2.09 -14.84 3.39
N LEU A 65 -1.58 -15.34 2.26
CA LEU A 65 -0.15 -15.47 2.05
C LEU A 65 0.55 -14.10 2.02
N ALA A 66 -0.04 -13.10 1.34
CA ALA A 66 0.46 -11.73 1.35
C ALA A 66 0.50 -11.14 2.77
N ALA A 67 -0.56 -11.36 3.58
CA ALA A 67 -0.62 -10.92 4.97
C ALA A 67 0.46 -11.58 5.84
N GLN A 68 0.71 -12.88 5.65
CA GLN A 68 1.78 -13.61 6.34
C GLN A 68 3.17 -13.09 5.95
N ALA A 69 3.37 -12.77 4.67
CA ALA A 69 4.60 -12.17 4.18
C ALA A 69 4.81 -10.77 4.78
N LEU A 70 3.77 -9.94 4.80
CA LEU A 70 3.79 -8.60 5.42
C LEU A 70 4.15 -8.68 6.91
N GLN A 71 3.56 -9.63 7.64
CA GLN A 71 3.86 -9.85 9.05
C GLN A 71 5.33 -10.20 9.25
N LEU A 72 5.87 -11.15 8.46
CA LEU A 72 7.27 -11.56 8.56
C LEU A 72 8.22 -10.40 8.24
N VAL A 73 7.96 -9.63 7.18
CA VAL A 73 8.80 -8.48 6.83
C VAL A 73 8.71 -7.41 7.92
N GLY A 74 7.52 -7.17 8.48
CA GLY A 74 7.29 -6.27 9.59
C GLY A 74 8.11 -6.60 10.84
N GLU A 75 8.29 -7.88 11.17
CA GLU A 75 9.16 -8.33 12.27
C GLU A 75 10.64 -7.94 12.08
N HIS A 76 11.05 -7.65 10.84
CA HIS A 76 12.41 -7.27 10.48
C HIS A 76 12.58 -5.74 10.33
N VAL A 77 11.51 -4.95 10.46
CA VAL A 77 11.62 -3.48 10.46
C VAL A 77 12.26 -3.02 11.77
N ALA A 78 13.57 -2.80 11.74
CA ALA A 78 14.36 -2.38 12.87
C ALA A 78 15.53 -1.49 12.45
N PRO A 79 16.01 -0.59 13.34
CA PRO A 79 17.20 0.21 13.06
C PRO A 79 18.41 -0.66 12.70
N GLY A 80 19.14 -0.28 11.64
CA GLY A 80 20.31 -0.99 11.15
C GLY A 80 20.05 -1.98 10.00
N VAL A 81 18.78 -2.29 9.70
CA VAL A 81 18.40 -3.13 8.54
C VAL A 81 18.25 -2.26 7.29
N THR A 82 18.63 -2.75 6.11
CA THR A 82 18.38 -2.02 4.85
C THR A 82 17.01 -2.33 4.26
N THR A 83 16.43 -1.40 3.51
CA THR A 83 15.17 -1.68 2.79
C THR A 83 15.34 -2.84 1.78
N ASP A 84 16.50 -2.99 1.14
CA ASP A 84 16.81 -4.16 0.28
C ASP A 84 16.85 -5.50 1.03
N GLU A 85 17.09 -5.48 2.35
CA GLU A 85 17.03 -6.67 3.19
C GLU A 85 15.57 -7.03 3.51
N LEU A 86 14.72 -6.03 3.73
CA LEU A 86 13.26 -6.23 3.85
C LEU A 86 12.69 -6.84 2.56
N ASP A 87 13.10 -6.32 1.38
CA ASP A 87 12.78 -6.92 0.08
C ASP A 87 13.22 -8.37 -0.02
N ARG A 88 14.44 -8.70 0.43
CA ARG A 88 14.95 -10.07 0.44
C ARG A 88 14.03 -11.00 1.23
N VAL A 89 13.66 -10.61 2.45
CA VAL A 89 12.80 -11.39 3.34
C VAL A 89 11.45 -11.67 2.68
N GLY A 90 10.79 -10.65 2.12
CA GLY A 90 9.50 -10.82 1.45
C GLY A 90 9.62 -11.64 0.17
N HIS A 91 10.66 -11.42 -0.63
CA HIS A 91 10.93 -12.16 -1.86
C HIS A 91 11.08 -13.66 -1.61
N GLU A 92 11.96 -14.02 -0.66
CA GLU A 92 12.23 -15.41 -0.31
C GLU A 92 10.97 -16.07 0.25
N PHE A 93 10.27 -15.40 1.16
CA PHE A 93 9.04 -15.94 1.73
C PHE A 93 7.99 -16.25 0.67
N LEU A 94 7.70 -15.32 -0.24
CA LEU A 94 6.72 -15.57 -1.30
C LEU A 94 7.16 -16.72 -2.22
N CYS A 95 8.44 -16.77 -2.61
CA CYS A 95 8.96 -17.83 -3.45
C CYS A 95 8.92 -19.21 -2.78
N ASP A 96 9.25 -19.29 -1.49
CA ASP A 96 9.21 -20.52 -0.70
C ASP A 96 7.78 -21.09 -0.57
N HIS A 97 6.77 -20.23 -0.71
CA HIS A 97 5.35 -20.59 -0.71
C HIS A 97 4.77 -20.71 -2.14
N GLY A 98 5.61 -20.71 -3.16
CA GLY A 98 5.22 -20.91 -4.56
C GLY A 98 4.50 -19.72 -5.20
N ALA A 99 4.54 -18.55 -4.58
CA ALA A 99 3.94 -17.33 -5.09
C ALA A 99 4.98 -16.44 -5.80
N TYR A 100 4.51 -15.69 -6.80
CA TYR A 100 5.31 -14.67 -7.46
C TYR A 100 5.10 -13.31 -6.76
N PRO A 101 6.16 -12.55 -6.44
CA PRO A 101 6.02 -11.18 -5.92
C PRO A 101 5.51 -10.23 -7.01
N SER A 102 4.27 -9.77 -6.90
CA SER A 102 3.55 -9.16 -8.04
C SER A 102 4.22 -7.89 -8.56
N THR A 103 4.83 -7.08 -7.70
CA THR A 103 5.53 -5.86 -8.10
C THR A 103 6.74 -6.14 -8.99
N LEU A 104 7.35 -7.32 -8.88
CA LEU A 104 8.63 -7.62 -9.53
C LEU A 104 8.47 -7.68 -11.06
N GLY A 105 9.00 -6.66 -11.75
CA GLY A 105 8.88 -6.50 -13.20
C GLY A 105 7.56 -5.87 -13.66
N TYR A 106 6.68 -5.47 -12.74
CA TYR A 106 5.45 -4.74 -13.08
C TYR A 106 5.81 -3.34 -13.60
N ARG A 107 5.55 -3.07 -14.89
CA ARG A 107 5.93 -1.81 -15.56
C ARG A 107 7.41 -1.45 -15.37
N GLY A 108 8.28 -2.44 -15.21
CA GLY A 108 9.71 -2.25 -14.97
C GLY A 108 10.11 -2.02 -13.51
N PHE A 109 9.21 -2.10 -12.53
CA PHE A 109 9.57 -1.99 -11.11
C PHE A 109 10.59 -3.08 -10.72
N PRO A 110 11.71 -2.73 -10.05
CA PRO A 110 12.86 -3.63 -9.95
C PRO A 110 12.83 -4.61 -8.76
N LYS A 111 11.87 -4.45 -7.83
CA LYS A 111 11.84 -5.13 -6.52
C LYS A 111 10.54 -5.88 -6.26
N SER A 112 10.53 -6.69 -5.21
CA SER A 112 9.51 -7.69 -4.91
C SER A 112 8.42 -7.17 -3.97
N LEU A 113 8.66 -6.01 -3.37
CA LEU A 113 7.75 -5.24 -2.54
C LEU A 113 8.15 -3.75 -2.62
N CYS A 114 7.33 -2.86 -2.07
CA CYS A 114 7.70 -1.46 -1.87
C CYS A 114 8.07 -1.21 -0.41
N THR A 115 9.05 -0.32 -0.18
CA THR A 115 9.40 0.18 1.16
C THR A 115 9.37 1.70 1.14
N SER A 116 8.37 2.29 1.79
CA SER A 116 8.14 3.74 1.78
C SER A 116 8.46 4.30 3.16
N VAL A 117 9.62 4.94 3.29
CA VAL A 117 10.12 5.46 4.57
C VAL A 117 9.79 6.95 4.72
N ASN A 118 9.28 7.34 5.89
CA ASN A 118 9.04 8.73 6.29
C ASN A 118 8.17 9.52 5.29
N GLU A 119 8.76 10.44 4.51
CA GLU A 119 8.04 11.28 3.55
C GLU A 119 7.67 10.58 2.24
N VAL A 120 8.15 9.34 2.03
CA VAL A 120 7.69 8.52 0.90
C VAL A 120 6.25 8.14 1.14
N ILE A 121 5.39 8.57 0.22
CA ILE A 121 3.96 8.29 0.23
C ILE A 121 3.72 6.82 -0.12
N CYS A 122 4.26 6.38 -1.26
CA CYS A 122 4.13 5.02 -1.78
C CYS A 122 5.23 4.71 -2.80
N HIS A 123 5.31 3.43 -3.20
CA HIS A 123 6.19 2.92 -4.27
C HIS A 123 7.69 3.18 -4.07
N GLY A 124 8.15 3.38 -2.83
CA GLY A 124 9.59 3.48 -2.56
C GLY A 124 10.29 2.19 -2.97
N ILE A 125 11.33 2.31 -3.79
CA ILE A 125 12.12 1.16 -4.26
C ILE A 125 13.09 0.72 -3.15
N PRO A 126 13.03 -0.56 -2.69
CA PRO A 126 14.04 -1.11 -1.79
C PRO A 126 15.48 -0.94 -2.31
N ASP A 127 16.36 -0.40 -1.47
CA ASP A 127 17.74 -0.05 -1.79
C ASP A 127 18.68 -0.23 -0.57
N SER A 128 19.92 0.23 -0.69
CA SER A 128 20.91 0.12 0.38
C SER A 128 20.72 1.11 1.53
N ARG A 129 19.62 1.87 1.60
CA ARG A 129 19.33 2.78 2.73
C ARG A 129 19.11 1.95 3.98
N VAL A 130 19.80 2.33 5.06
CA VAL A 130 19.61 1.76 6.39
C VAL A 130 18.40 2.43 7.06
N VAL A 131 17.51 1.63 7.62
CA VAL A 131 16.43 2.08 8.51
C VAL A 131 17.05 2.64 9.78
N GLU A 132 16.66 3.85 10.17
CA GLU A 132 17.16 4.56 11.34
C GLU A 132 16.19 4.45 12.53
N ASP A 133 16.71 4.68 13.74
CA ASP A 133 15.87 4.80 14.93
C ASP A 133 14.94 6.02 14.79
N GLY A 134 13.65 5.81 15.01
CA GLY A 134 12.63 6.83 14.86
C GLY A 134 11.97 6.89 13.48
N ASP A 135 12.43 6.10 12.50
CA ASP A 135 11.76 5.98 11.18
C ASP A 135 10.37 5.35 11.30
N ILE A 136 9.47 5.74 10.39
CA ILE A 136 8.30 4.94 10.05
C ILE A 136 8.48 4.36 8.65
N VAL A 137 8.15 3.07 8.48
CA VAL A 137 8.39 2.33 7.23
C VAL A 137 7.11 1.63 6.82
N ASN A 138 6.48 2.08 5.73
CA ASN A 138 5.45 1.27 5.07
C ASN A 138 6.12 0.16 4.25
N VAL A 139 5.61 -1.05 4.41
CA VAL A 139 5.93 -2.21 3.56
C VAL A 139 4.66 -2.60 2.84
N ASP A 140 4.75 -2.66 1.51
CA ASP A 140 3.64 -2.99 0.63
C ASP A 140 3.98 -4.23 -0.20
N ILE A 141 3.17 -5.27 -0.05
CA ILE A 141 3.45 -6.61 -0.56
C ILE A 141 2.22 -7.25 -1.21
N THR A 142 2.41 -7.65 -2.47
CA THR A 142 1.38 -8.32 -3.24
C THR A 142 1.83 -9.72 -3.67
N ALA A 143 1.10 -10.75 -3.27
CA ALA A 143 1.36 -12.14 -3.68
C ALA A 143 0.53 -12.52 -4.92
N PHE A 144 1.16 -13.09 -5.94
CA PHE A 144 0.47 -13.75 -7.06
C PHE A 144 0.54 -15.27 -6.91
N LEU A 145 -0.61 -15.91 -6.74
CA LEU A 145 -0.72 -17.35 -6.51
C LEU A 145 -2.02 -17.89 -7.11
N GLY A 146 -1.93 -18.96 -7.90
CA GLY A 146 -3.10 -19.59 -8.52
C GLY A 146 -3.84 -18.66 -9.49
N GLY A 147 -3.11 -17.86 -10.25
CA GLY A 147 -3.69 -16.94 -11.24
C GLY A 147 -4.38 -15.70 -10.66
N VAL A 148 -4.24 -15.39 -9.37
CA VAL A 148 -4.81 -14.19 -8.73
C VAL A 148 -3.81 -13.48 -7.83
N HIS A 149 -4.07 -12.20 -7.56
CA HIS A 149 -3.29 -11.34 -6.67
C HIS A 149 -3.99 -11.18 -5.31
N GLY A 150 -3.19 -11.07 -4.23
CA GLY A 150 -3.63 -10.59 -2.92
C GLY A 150 -2.69 -9.49 -2.43
N ASP A 151 -3.25 -8.36 -2.01
CA ASP A 151 -2.51 -7.11 -1.80
C ASP A 151 -2.77 -6.46 -0.45
N THR A 152 -1.70 -6.04 0.21
CA THR A 152 -1.76 -5.45 1.55
C THR A 152 -0.46 -4.74 1.92
N ASN A 153 -0.61 -3.69 2.71
CA ASN A 153 0.50 -2.93 3.25
C ASN A 153 0.20 -2.44 4.67
N ALA A 154 1.26 -2.15 5.41
CA ALA A 154 1.18 -1.55 6.74
C ALA A 154 2.42 -0.68 7.02
N THR A 155 2.22 0.40 7.78
CA THR A 155 3.32 1.21 8.31
C THR A 155 3.79 0.68 9.67
N PHE A 156 5.09 0.34 9.74
CA PHE A 156 5.79 -0.13 10.93
C PHE A 156 6.63 0.97 11.57
N LEU A 157 6.86 0.84 12.87
CA LEU A 157 7.67 1.77 13.67
C LEU A 157 9.06 1.17 13.88
N ALA A 158 10.12 1.87 13.48
CA ALA A 158 11.50 1.42 13.69
C ALA A 158 12.08 2.05 14.96
N GLY A 159 12.21 1.24 16.02
CA GLY A 159 12.76 1.70 17.29
C GLY A 159 11.86 2.72 18.01
N GLU A 160 12.45 3.77 18.58
CA GLU A 160 11.73 4.79 19.35
C GLU A 160 11.22 5.94 18.46
N VAL A 161 9.98 5.81 18.00
CA VAL A 161 9.30 6.80 17.15
C VAL A 161 8.60 7.87 17.99
N ASP A 162 8.70 9.14 17.57
CA ASP A 162 8.03 10.27 18.21
C ASP A 162 6.49 10.16 18.20
N GLU A 163 5.85 10.82 19.16
CA GLU A 163 4.39 10.72 19.35
C GLU A 163 3.57 11.19 18.15
N GLU A 164 4.00 12.23 17.43
CA GLU A 164 3.26 12.75 16.27
C GLU A 164 3.22 11.71 15.14
N SER A 165 4.35 11.05 14.90
CA SER A 165 4.48 9.98 13.92
C SER A 165 3.76 8.70 14.33
N ARG A 166 3.81 8.32 15.62
CA ARG A 166 3.00 7.19 16.15
C ARG A 166 1.51 7.43 15.95
N LEU A 167 1.04 8.64 16.25
CA LEU A 167 -0.35 9.04 16.06
C LEU A 167 -0.75 9.07 14.58
N LEU A 168 0.14 9.49 13.68
CA LEU A 168 -0.11 9.41 12.23
C LEU A 168 -0.39 7.96 11.82
N VAL A 169 0.48 7.02 12.20
CA VAL A 169 0.34 5.59 11.88
C VAL A 169 -0.97 5.02 12.43
N GLU A 170 -1.26 5.21 13.72
CA GLU A 170 -2.50 4.73 14.35
C GLU A 170 -3.75 5.29 13.64
N ARG A 171 -3.72 6.58 13.29
CA ARG A 171 -4.87 7.25 12.68
C ARG A 171 -5.06 6.85 11.22
N THR A 172 -3.99 6.55 10.48
CA THR A 172 -4.12 6.00 9.13
C THR A 172 -4.77 4.61 9.15
N GLU A 173 -4.34 3.73 10.06
CA GLU A 173 -4.98 2.42 10.24
C GLU A 173 -6.47 2.56 10.63
N GLU A 174 -6.78 3.49 11.53
CA GLU A 174 -8.15 3.78 11.94
C GLU A 174 -8.99 4.33 10.77
N ALA A 175 -8.41 5.14 9.89
CA ALA A 175 -9.08 5.66 8.70
C ALA A 175 -9.47 4.52 7.74
N LEU A 176 -8.54 3.60 7.46
CA LEU A 176 -8.80 2.38 6.71
C LEU A 176 -9.94 1.58 7.34
N ARG A 177 -9.83 1.29 8.65
CA ARG A 177 -10.84 0.50 9.38
C ARG A 177 -12.24 1.13 9.32
N ARG A 178 -12.34 2.46 9.34
CA ARG A 178 -13.61 3.19 9.18
C ARG A 178 -14.16 3.05 7.76
N ALA A 179 -13.31 3.14 6.75
CA ALA A 179 -13.70 2.95 5.36
C ALA A 179 -14.22 1.53 5.12
N ILE A 180 -13.52 0.50 5.60
CA ILE A 180 -13.96 -0.91 5.50
C ILE A 180 -15.36 -1.10 6.08
N LYS A 181 -15.64 -0.51 7.26
CA LYS A 181 -16.99 -0.57 7.87
C LYS A 181 -18.08 0.11 7.04
N ALA A 182 -17.72 1.07 6.19
CA ALA A 182 -18.64 1.78 5.33
C ALA A 182 -18.98 1.01 4.05
N VAL A 183 -18.23 -0.04 3.70
CA VAL A 183 -18.50 -0.92 2.56
C VAL A 183 -19.82 -1.66 2.79
N ARG A 184 -20.77 -1.44 1.88
CA ARG A 184 -22.09 -2.07 1.86
C ARG A 184 -22.60 -2.13 0.42
N PRO A 185 -23.20 -3.25 -0.01
CA PRO A 185 -23.91 -3.32 -1.28
C PRO A 185 -24.91 -2.17 -1.46
N GLY A 186 -25.00 -1.65 -2.69
CA GLY A 186 -25.90 -0.55 -3.05
C GLY A 186 -25.43 0.85 -2.65
N ARG A 187 -24.25 0.98 -2.01
CA ARG A 187 -23.55 2.26 -1.84
C ARG A 187 -22.64 2.55 -3.02
N ARG A 188 -22.23 3.81 -3.14
CA ARG A 188 -21.28 4.30 -4.14
C ARG A 188 -19.86 4.29 -3.57
N LEU A 189 -18.84 3.88 -4.32
CA LEU A 189 -17.46 3.74 -3.84
C LEU A 189 -16.89 5.03 -3.26
N ASN A 190 -17.16 6.19 -3.85
CA ASN A 190 -16.69 7.49 -3.37
C ASN A 190 -17.08 7.84 -1.92
N VAL A 191 -18.07 7.16 -1.31
CA VAL A 191 -18.38 7.31 0.11
C VAL A 191 -17.20 6.93 1.01
N LEU A 192 -16.34 6.01 0.56
CA LEU A 192 -15.17 5.53 1.30
C LEU A 192 -14.17 6.67 1.50
N GLY A 193 -13.88 7.40 0.42
CA GLY A 193 -13.01 8.58 0.47
C GLY A 193 -13.57 9.71 1.35
N ARG A 194 -14.90 9.95 1.32
CA ARG A 194 -15.53 10.89 2.25
C ARG A 194 -15.32 10.50 3.71
N VAL A 195 -15.43 9.21 4.04
CA VAL A 195 -15.24 8.71 5.42
C VAL A 195 -13.79 8.91 5.87
N ILE A 196 -12.82 8.60 5.01
CA ILE A 196 -11.39 8.76 5.27
C ILE A 196 -11.05 10.23 5.48
N GLU A 197 -11.38 11.10 4.51
CA GLU A 197 -11.02 12.54 4.58
C GLU A 197 -11.72 13.24 5.74
N SER A 198 -12.98 12.91 6.03
CA SER A 198 -13.68 13.46 7.20
C SER A 198 -13.00 13.10 8.52
N TYR A 199 -12.40 11.90 8.61
CA TYR A 199 -11.65 11.48 9.79
C TYR A 199 -10.29 12.18 9.86
N ALA A 200 -9.51 12.14 8.77
CA ALA A 200 -8.18 12.76 8.67
C ALA A 200 -8.21 14.27 8.99
N LYS A 201 -9.23 14.98 8.49
CA LYS A 201 -9.41 16.43 8.71
C LYS A 201 -9.52 16.84 10.17
N ARG A 202 -9.94 15.94 11.07
CA ARG A 202 -10.02 16.22 12.53
C ARG A 202 -8.65 16.45 13.16
N PHE A 203 -7.60 16.00 12.50
CA PHE A 203 -6.21 16.07 12.98
C PHE A 203 -5.34 16.99 12.11
N GLY A 204 -5.92 17.60 11.06
CA GLY A 204 -5.19 18.45 10.13
C GLY A 204 -4.35 17.71 9.09
N TYR A 205 -4.53 16.39 8.94
CA TYR A 205 -3.76 15.58 7.99
C TYR A 205 -4.17 15.81 6.53
N GLY A 206 -3.20 15.70 5.63
CA GLY A 206 -3.43 15.59 4.20
C GLY A 206 -3.92 14.19 3.80
N VAL A 207 -4.60 14.11 2.66
CA VAL A 207 -5.08 12.87 2.05
C VAL A 207 -4.67 12.87 0.59
N VAL A 208 -3.76 11.96 0.23
CA VAL A 208 -3.24 11.86 -1.14
C VAL A 208 -4.36 11.50 -2.12
N ARG A 209 -4.32 12.09 -3.33
CA ARG A 209 -5.44 12.08 -4.28
C ARG A 209 -5.20 11.29 -5.57
N ASP A 210 -3.95 11.27 -6.05
CA ASP A 210 -3.62 10.66 -7.35
C ASP A 210 -3.26 9.18 -7.26
N PHE A 211 -3.17 8.64 -6.03
CA PHE A 211 -2.97 7.23 -5.73
C PHE A 211 -4.18 6.73 -4.92
N THR A 212 -4.84 5.70 -5.43
CA THR A 212 -6.17 5.25 -5.01
C THR A 212 -6.20 3.76 -4.86
N GLY A 213 -7.13 3.24 -4.06
CA GLY A 213 -7.44 1.83 -4.10
C GLY A 213 -7.91 1.41 -5.49
N HIS A 214 -7.84 0.11 -5.77
CA HIS A 214 -8.11 -0.44 -7.08
C HIS A 214 -8.86 -1.76 -7.00
N GLY A 215 -9.56 -2.10 -8.09
CA GLY A 215 -10.06 -3.46 -8.26
C GLY A 215 -8.89 -4.43 -8.46
N ILE A 216 -9.03 -5.62 -7.89
CA ILE A 216 -7.97 -6.64 -7.83
C ILE A 216 -8.56 -8.04 -7.99
N GLY A 217 -7.81 -8.96 -8.58
CA GLY A 217 -8.17 -10.37 -8.71
C GLY A 217 -7.22 -11.08 -9.64
N THR A 218 -7.69 -11.52 -10.81
CA THR A 218 -6.81 -12.05 -11.86
C THR A 218 -5.93 -10.97 -12.51
N ALA A 219 -6.35 -9.71 -12.43
CA ALA A 219 -5.53 -8.55 -12.73
C ALA A 219 -4.99 -7.96 -11.42
N PHE A 220 -3.75 -7.47 -11.45
CA PHE A 220 -3.17 -6.72 -10.33
C PHE A 220 -3.98 -5.43 -10.09
N HIS A 221 -4.23 -4.67 -11.16
CA HIS A 221 -5.08 -3.47 -11.15
C HIS A 221 -6.10 -3.57 -12.29
N SER A 222 -7.39 -3.70 -11.97
CA SER A 222 -8.47 -3.94 -12.95
C SER A 222 -9.06 -2.67 -13.60
N GLY A 223 -8.69 -1.48 -13.11
CA GLY A 223 -9.16 -0.18 -13.60
C GLY A 223 -10.29 0.45 -12.79
N LEU A 224 -10.93 -0.29 -11.89
CA LEU A 224 -11.79 0.28 -10.86
C LEU A 224 -10.97 1.23 -9.97
N ILE A 225 -11.51 2.43 -9.69
CA ILE A 225 -10.84 3.46 -8.87
C ILE A 225 -11.58 3.63 -7.56
N VAL A 226 -10.88 3.48 -6.44
CA VAL A 226 -11.42 3.62 -5.08
C VAL A 226 -10.77 4.84 -4.40
N PRO A 227 -11.39 6.03 -4.45
CA PRO A 227 -10.75 7.24 -3.92
C PRO A 227 -10.70 7.25 -2.39
N HIS A 228 -9.64 7.85 -1.84
CA HIS A 228 -9.45 8.04 -0.40
C HIS A 228 -9.89 9.43 0.10
N TYR A 229 -10.35 10.30 -0.80
CA TYR A 229 -10.82 11.66 -0.52
C TYR A 229 -12.27 11.85 -1.00
N ASP A 230 -12.97 12.89 -0.52
CA ASP A 230 -14.35 13.19 -0.95
C ASP A 230 -14.33 13.69 -2.41
N SER A 231 -14.73 12.79 -3.31
CA SER A 231 -14.81 13.05 -4.75
C SER A 231 -16.25 12.89 -5.22
N PRO A 232 -16.78 13.81 -6.06
CA PRO A 232 -18.05 13.58 -6.74
C PRO A 232 -17.91 12.56 -7.91
N HIS A 233 -16.68 12.12 -8.22
CA HIS A 233 -16.37 11.14 -9.25
C HIS A 233 -16.02 9.77 -8.64
N TYR A 234 -15.82 8.76 -9.50
CA TYR A 234 -15.44 7.39 -9.11
C TYR A 234 -16.47 6.76 -8.16
N ASP A 235 -17.72 6.81 -8.59
CA ASP A 235 -18.91 6.44 -7.82
C ASP A 235 -19.54 5.14 -8.30
N ASP A 236 -18.75 4.16 -8.75
CA ASP A 236 -19.27 2.85 -9.11
C ASP A 236 -20.06 2.24 -7.94
N MET A 237 -21.10 1.46 -8.28
CA MET A 237 -21.96 0.82 -7.29
C MET A 237 -21.20 -0.34 -6.65
N ILE A 238 -21.24 -0.42 -5.32
CA ILE A 238 -20.71 -1.56 -4.58
C ILE A 238 -21.69 -2.73 -4.72
N GLU A 239 -21.21 -3.84 -5.28
CA GLU A 239 -22.00 -5.05 -5.54
C GLU A 239 -21.36 -6.28 -4.86
N PRO A 240 -22.15 -7.24 -4.34
CA PRO A 240 -21.62 -8.48 -3.79
C PRO A 240 -20.73 -9.22 -4.80
N GLY A 241 -19.62 -9.77 -4.32
CA GLY A 241 -18.61 -10.44 -5.14
C GLY A 241 -17.56 -9.52 -5.77
N MET A 242 -17.70 -8.19 -5.66
CA MET A 242 -16.61 -7.28 -6.03
C MET A 242 -15.41 -7.47 -5.11
N THR A 243 -14.21 -7.35 -5.68
CA THR A 243 -12.96 -7.35 -4.93
C THR A 243 -12.11 -6.13 -5.26
N PHE A 244 -11.69 -5.39 -4.23
CA PHE A 244 -10.91 -4.16 -4.36
C PHE A 244 -10.10 -3.85 -3.11
N THR A 245 -9.11 -2.98 -3.25
CA THR A 245 -8.28 -2.48 -2.15
C THR A 245 -8.84 -1.17 -1.61
N ILE A 246 -8.63 -0.94 -0.32
CA ILE A 246 -8.71 0.40 0.29
C ILE A 246 -7.34 0.62 0.93
N GLU A 247 -6.64 1.69 0.56
CA GLU A 247 -5.22 1.88 0.85
C GLU A 247 -4.85 3.35 1.19
N PRO A 248 -5.54 4.01 2.15
CA PRO A 248 -5.39 5.44 2.38
C PRO A 248 -3.96 5.83 2.77
N MET A 249 -3.42 6.82 2.05
CA MET A 249 -2.17 7.50 2.37
C MET A 249 -2.48 8.85 3.04
N LEU A 250 -2.14 8.97 4.33
CA LEU A 250 -2.30 10.21 5.09
C LEU A 250 -0.94 10.85 5.35
N THR A 251 -0.89 12.18 5.32
CA THR A 251 0.33 12.96 5.51
C THR A 251 0.20 13.91 6.70
N LEU A 252 1.30 14.21 7.39
CA LEU A 252 1.30 15.27 8.42
C LEU A 252 1.09 16.66 7.82
N GLY A 253 1.58 16.88 6.61
CA GLY A 253 1.45 18.13 5.87
C GLY A 253 0.32 18.09 4.85
N THR A 254 0.64 18.43 3.60
CA THR A 254 -0.33 18.53 2.50
C THR A 254 -0.46 17.24 1.69
N HIS A 255 -1.43 17.19 0.78
CA HIS A 255 -1.61 16.06 -0.16
C HIS A 255 -0.75 16.16 -1.42
N GLU A 256 -0.03 17.27 -1.60
CA GLU A 256 0.81 17.47 -2.78
C GLU A 256 2.05 16.57 -2.72
N TRP A 257 2.45 16.05 -3.88
CA TRP A 257 3.55 15.12 -4.02
C TRP A 257 4.50 15.55 -5.15
N ASP A 258 5.73 15.07 -5.06
CA ASP A 258 6.70 15.02 -6.16
C ASP A 258 7.05 13.56 -6.44
N MET A 259 7.43 13.24 -7.68
CA MET A 259 7.94 11.92 -8.06
C MET A 259 9.44 12.01 -8.30
N TRP A 260 10.18 11.02 -7.83
CA TRP A 260 11.61 10.91 -8.06
C TRP A 260 11.93 10.57 -9.53
N PRO A 261 13.16 10.83 -9.99
CA PRO A 261 13.59 10.47 -11.35
C PRO A 261 13.64 8.97 -11.64
N ASP A 262 13.33 8.11 -10.66
CA ASP A 262 13.20 6.67 -10.83
C ASP A 262 11.82 6.25 -11.40
N ASP A 263 10.92 7.21 -11.64
CA ASP A 263 9.55 7.05 -12.14
C ASP A 263 8.61 6.27 -11.20
N TRP A 264 9.02 6.01 -9.94
CA TRP A 264 8.27 5.22 -8.98
C TRP A 264 8.10 5.91 -7.63
N THR A 265 9.19 6.36 -7.01
CA THR A 265 9.16 6.82 -5.62
C THR A 265 8.39 8.12 -5.51
N VAL A 266 7.26 8.11 -4.81
CA VAL A 266 6.38 9.26 -4.59
C VAL A 266 6.68 9.82 -3.21
N VAL A 267 7.01 11.11 -3.11
CA VAL A 267 7.30 11.77 -1.84
C VAL A 267 6.36 12.95 -1.61
N THR A 268 6.07 13.26 -0.35
CA THR A 268 5.39 14.52 -0.04
C THR A 268 6.21 15.71 -0.54
N LYS A 269 5.52 16.71 -1.09
CA LYS A 269 6.18 17.91 -1.64
C LYS A 269 6.81 18.76 -0.55
N ASP A 270 6.19 18.80 0.62
CA ASP A 270 6.67 19.51 1.81
C ASP A 270 7.63 18.68 2.69
N LYS A 271 7.95 17.45 2.29
CA LYS A 271 8.82 16.50 3.00
C LYS A 271 8.31 16.12 4.39
N SER A 272 7.02 16.31 4.65
CA SER A 272 6.37 15.77 5.85
C SER A 272 6.15 14.26 5.75
N ARG A 273 6.06 13.58 6.90
CA ARG A 273 5.85 12.13 6.95
C ARG A 273 4.49 11.72 6.38
N SER A 274 4.45 10.53 5.79
CA SER A 274 3.28 9.83 5.29
C SER A 274 3.16 8.47 5.95
N ALA A 275 1.92 7.98 6.13
CA ALA A 275 1.66 6.59 6.52
C ALA A 275 0.54 6.02 5.65
N GLN A 276 0.58 4.71 5.44
CA GLN A 276 -0.38 3.96 4.63
C GLN A 276 -0.69 2.61 5.27
N PHE A 277 -1.94 2.19 5.14
CA PHE A 277 -2.39 0.84 5.46
C PHE A 277 -3.32 0.38 4.36
N GLU A 278 -3.33 -0.92 4.09
CA GLU A 278 -4.16 -1.48 3.03
C GLU A 278 -4.70 -2.86 3.33
N HIS A 279 -5.93 -3.07 2.88
CA HIS A 279 -6.49 -4.41 2.75
C HIS A 279 -7.18 -4.63 1.40
N THR A 280 -6.99 -5.83 0.84
CA THR A 280 -7.88 -6.41 -0.16
C THR A 280 -9.19 -6.87 0.48
N LEU A 281 -10.31 -6.42 -0.07
CA LEU A 281 -11.66 -6.71 0.42
C LEU A 281 -12.46 -7.51 -0.59
N LEU A 282 -13.33 -8.38 -0.09
CA LEU A 282 -14.45 -8.98 -0.81
C LEU A 282 -15.76 -8.37 -0.31
N VAL A 283 -16.57 -7.82 -1.22
CA VAL A 283 -17.92 -7.38 -0.87
C VAL A 283 -18.83 -8.58 -0.67
N THR A 284 -19.51 -8.63 0.48
CA THR A 284 -20.54 -9.64 0.80
C THR A 284 -21.92 -9.00 0.81
N ASP A 285 -22.97 -9.81 0.91
CA ASP A 285 -24.37 -9.33 0.93
C ASP A 285 -24.68 -8.31 2.05
N SER A 286 -23.86 -8.26 3.10
CA SER A 286 -24.08 -7.39 4.26
C SER A 286 -22.90 -6.48 4.61
N GLY A 287 -21.81 -6.50 3.83
CA GLY A 287 -20.60 -5.74 4.15
C GLY A 287 -19.39 -6.12 3.33
N ALA A 288 -18.26 -6.29 4.01
CA ALA A 288 -17.00 -6.73 3.42
C ALA A 288 -16.33 -7.79 4.28
N GLU A 289 -15.69 -8.75 3.64
CA GLU A 289 -14.71 -9.67 4.21
C GLU A 289 -13.31 -9.14 3.90
N VAL A 290 -12.42 -9.12 4.89
CA VAL A 290 -11.02 -8.75 4.69
C VAL A 290 -10.25 -10.00 4.28
N LEU A 291 -9.67 -10.02 3.08
CA LEU A 291 -8.98 -11.20 2.54
C LEU A 291 -7.51 -11.29 2.97
N THR A 292 -6.95 -10.20 3.50
CA THR A 292 -5.54 -10.07 3.89
C THR A 292 -5.38 -9.96 5.40
N LEU A 293 -6.03 -10.88 6.12
CA LEU A 293 -5.72 -11.19 7.52
C LEU A 293 -4.94 -12.52 7.58
N PRO A 294 -3.96 -12.68 8.50
CA PRO A 294 -3.18 -13.91 8.64
C PRO A 294 -4.01 -15.19 8.88
#